data_AF-A0A8X8KGL8-F1
#
_entry.id   AF-A0A8X8KGL8-F1
#
_cell.length_a   1.000
_cell.length_b   1.000
_cell.length_c   1.000
_cell.angle_alpha   90.00
_cell.angle_beta   90.00
_cell.angle_gamma   90.00
#
_symmetry.space_group_name_H-M   'P 1'
#
loop_
_entity.id
_entity.type
_entity.pdbx_description
1 polymer ?
#
loop_
_entity_poly.entity_id
_entity_poly.type
_entity_poly.pdbx_seq_one_letter_code
_entity_poly.pdbx_strand_id
1 'polypeptide(L)'
;LYKIKKSDGLSDDEVDRVMAAINSIKQHSHFRIEDHAQITPQDVREIAMRQSDKPHVICIDYLQLMKSDLPQKDRRLEVEKISRDLKIIAKETGCLIIALSQLSRGVESRQDKRPMMSDLREAGGIEQDANMIFMLYRDDYYNRELADDDTGKSDIELNVAKNKDGETGVVELEFYKKTQRFYS
;
A
#
# COMPACT_ATOMS: atom_id res chain seq x y z
N LEU A 1 -4.40 -16.62 -10.84
CA LEU A 1 -5.73 -16.12 -10.40
C LEU A 1 -6.88 -16.51 -11.33
N TYR A 2 -6.69 -16.51 -12.66
CA TYR A 2 -7.78 -16.80 -13.63
C TYR A 2 -8.38 -18.22 -13.50
N LYS A 3 -7.54 -19.26 -13.30
CA LYS A 3 -8.01 -20.65 -13.07
C LYS A 3 -8.68 -20.89 -11.71
N ILE A 4 -8.35 -20.10 -10.68
CA ILE A 4 -8.98 -20.24 -9.35
C ILE A 4 -10.42 -19.68 -9.37
N LYS A 5 -10.69 -18.69 -10.24
CA LYS A 5 -12.01 -18.06 -10.38
C LYS A 5 -12.91 -18.68 -11.45
N LYS A 6 -12.40 -19.57 -12.30
CA LYS A 6 -13.18 -20.29 -13.34
C LYS A 6 -13.10 -21.79 -13.12
N SER A 7 -14.13 -22.51 -13.52
CA SER A 7 -14.40 -23.94 -13.27
C SER A 7 -13.42 -24.94 -13.90
N ASP A 8 -12.25 -24.52 -14.39
CA ASP A 8 -11.28 -25.40 -15.06
C ASP A 8 -10.40 -26.21 -14.08
N GLY A 9 -10.58 -26.02 -12.78
CA GLY A 9 -9.86 -26.74 -11.74
C GLY A 9 -8.37 -26.41 -11.69
N LEU A 10 -7.72 -26.89 -10.65
CA LEU A 10 -6.26 -26.92 -10.54
C LEU A 10 -5.81 -28.35 -10.84
N SER A 11 -4.69 -28.51 -11.54
CA SER A 11 -4.02 -29.83 -11.61
C SER A 11 -3.50 -30.23 -10.22
N ASP A 12 -3.28 -31.53 -10.00
CA ASP A 12 -2.80 -32.04 -8.70
C ASP A 12 -1.48 -31.36 -8.26
N ASP A 13 -0.54 -31.13 -9.19
CA ASP A 13 0.69 -30.38 -8.91
C ASP A 13 0.43 -28.90 -8.57
N GLU A 14 -0.54 -28.25 -9.21
CA GLU A 14 -0.94 -26.88 -8.84
C GLU A 14 -1.59 -26.85 -7.44
N VAL A 15 -2.40 -27.85 -7.09
CA VAL A 15 -2.99 -28.00 -5.75
C VAL A 15 -1.90 -28.19 -4.70
N ASP A 16 -0.94 -29.08 -4.93
CA ASP A 16 0.16 -29.34 -4.02
C ASP A 16 1.00 -28.08 -3.78
N ARG A 17 1.31 -27.32 -4.84
CA ARG A 17 2.01 -26.03 -4.71
C ARG A 17 1.22 -25.01 -3.91
N VAL A 18 -0.09 -24.91 -4.11
CA VAL A 18 -0.96 -24.02 -3.33
C VAL A 18 -0.98 -24.42 -1.86
N MET A 19 -1.12 -25.72 -1.56
CA MET A 19 -1.14 -26.23 -0.20
C MET A 19 0.21 -26.01 0.51
N ALA A 20 1.33 -26.22 -0.19
CA ALA A 20 2.66 -25.89 0.31
C ALA A 20 2.79 -24.39 0.65
N ALA A 21 2.31 -23.50 -0.23
CA ALA A 21 2.31 -22.06 0.02
C ALA A 21 1.43 -21.66 1.21
N ILE A 22 0.22 -22.23 1.32
CA ILE A 22 -0.68 -21.99 2.47
C ILE A 22 -0.01 -22.46 3.77
N ASN A 23 0.61 -23.63 3.78
CA ASN A 23 1.29 -24.15 4.96
C ASN A 23 2.50 -23.27 5.33
N SER A 24 3.26 -22.81 4.35
CA SER A 24 4.34 -21.85 4.56
C SER A 24 3.82 -20.55 5.19
N ILE A 25 2.70 -20.01 4.71
CA ILE A 25 2.08 -18.79 5.29
C ILE A 25 1.60 -19.06 6.72
N LYS A 26 0.91 -20.19 6.96
CA LYS A 26 0.41 -20.58 8.28
C LYS A 26 1.52 -20.78 9.31
N GLN A 27 2.71 -21.20 8.89
CA GLN A 27 3.89 -21.31 9.75
C GLN A 27 4.41 -19.94 10.22
N HIS A 28 4.08 -18.85 9.51
CA HIS A 28 4.39 -17.49 9.95
C HIS A 28 3.30 -16.98 10.92
N SER A 29 3.38 -17.43 12.18
CA SER A 29 2.42 -17.11 13.26
C SER A 29 2.30 -15.62 13.62
N HIS A 30 3.09 -14.76 12.99
CA HIS A 30 3.12 -13.32 13.25
C HIS A 30 2.42 -12.49 12.17
N PHE A 31 1.89 -13.13 11.12
CA PHE A 31 1.10 -12.46 10.10
C PHE A 31 -0.40 -12.55 10.43
N ARG A 32 -1.05 -11.40 10.62
CA ARG A 32 -2.47 -11.30 10.94
C ARG A 32 -3.16 -10.44 9.88
N ILE A 33 -4.35 -10.86 9.47
CA ILE A 33 -5.23 -10.10 8.58
C ILE A 33 -6.47 -9.75 9.39
N GLU A 34 -6.80 -8.47 9.46
CA GLU A 34 -8.03 -7.97 10.06
C GLU A 34 -8.93 -7.47 8.90
N ASP A 35 -9.97 -8.23 8.56
CA ASP A 35 -10.88 -7.95 7.43
C ASP A 35 -12.19 -7.34 7.95
N HIS A 36 -12.10 -6.09 8.40
CA HIS A 36 -13.26 -5.31 8.84
C HIS A 36 -13.64 -4.26 7.80
N ALA A 37 -14.91 -4.21 7.41
CA ALA A 37 -15.40 -3.32 6.35
C ALA A 37 -15.21 -1.81 6.64
N GLN A 38 -15.09 -1.44 7.92
CA GLN A 38 -14.85 -0.06 8.36
C GLN A 38 -13.91 -0.08 9.55
N ILE A 39 -12.62 0.14 9.30
CA ILE A 39 -11.61 0.24 10.35
C ILE A 39 -11.37 1.71 10.72
N THR A 40 -11.24 1.98 12.00
CA THR A 40 -10.99 3.30 12.58
C THR A 40 -9.57 3.40 13.14
N PRO A 41 -9.01 4.61 13.35
CA PRO A 41 -7.76 4.79 14.08
C PRO A 41 -7.79 4.14 15.47
N GLN A 42 -8.94 4.15 16.16
CA GLN A 42 -9.07 3.47 17.45
C GLN A 42 -8.89 1.95 17.34
N ASP A 43 -9.42 1.31 16.30
CA ASP A 43 -9.19 -0.12 16.07
C ASP A 43 -7.71 -0.42 15.83
N VAL A 44 -7.04 0.42 15.02
CA VAL A 44 -5.60 0.31 14.75
C VAL A 44 -4.79 0.46 16.05
N ARG A 45 -5.19 1.39 16.93
CA ARG A 45 -4.59 1.58 18.25
C ARG A 45 -4.72 0.33 19.11
N GLU A 46 -5.88 -0.28 19.17
CA GLU A 46 -6.09 -1.52 19.93
C GLU A 46 -5.22 -2.67 19.41
N ILE A 47 -5.10 -2.81 18.09
CA ILE A 47 -4.22 -3.80 17.46
C ILE A 47 -2.76 -3.52 17.82
N ALA A 48 -2.32 -2.27 17.73
CA ALA A 48 -0.96 -1.87 18.02
C ALA A 48 -0.58 -2.10 19.50
N MET A 49 -1.50 -1.78 20.42
CA MET A 49 -1.29 -1.96 21.86
C MET A 49 -1.21 -3.44 22.27
N ARG A 50 -1.93 -4.35 21.59
CA ARG A 50 -1.85 -5.80 21.88
C ARG A 50 -0.46 -6.40 21.64
N GLN A 51 0.40 -5.72 20.89
CA GLN A 51 1.74 -6.18 20.55
C GLN A 51 2.82 -5.14 20.92
N SER A 52 2.52 -4.20 21.83
CA SER A 52 3.43 -3.11 22.20
C SER A 52 4.81 -3.58 22.67
N ASP A 53 4.90 -4.78 23.24
CA ASP A 53 6.14 -5.33 23.79
C ASP A 53 7.09 -5.87 22.71
N LYS A 54 6.67 -5.87 21.44
CA LYS A 54 7.45 -6.34 20.30
C LYS A 54 7.39 -5.36 19.14
N PRO A 55 8.49 -5.17 18.39
CA PRO A 55 8.43 -4.45 17.13
C PRO A 55 7.41 -5.10 16.21
N HIS A 56 6.46 -4.32 15.70
CA HIS A 56 5.45 -4.79 14.78
C HIS A 56 5.17 -3.74 13.69
N VAL A 57 4.77 -4.24 12.53
CA VAL A 57 4.43 -3.45 11.35
C VAL A 57 2.94 -3.58 11.12
N ILE A 58 2.26 -2.45 10.90
CA ILE A 58 0.85 -2.40 10.54
C ILE A 58 0.75 -1.90 9.11
N CYS A 59 0.21 -2.73 8.22
CA CYS A 59 -0.09 -2.37 6.84
C CYS A 59 -1.58 -2.06 6.70
N ILE A 60 -1.91 -0.91 6.12
CA ILE A 60 -3.29 -0.45 5.91
C ILE A 60 -3.56 -0.33 4.41
N ASP A 61 -4.55 -1.07 3.91
CA ASP A 61 -5.01 -1.07 2.52
C ASP A 61 -6.50 -0.67 2.47
N TYR A 62 -6.87 0.58 2.21
CA TYR A 62 -6.08 1.81 2.06
C TYR A 62 -6.75 2.95 2.86
N LEU A 63 -6.02 4.04 3.15
CA LEU A 63 -6.46 5.13 4.06
C LEU A 63 -7.85 5.68 3.74
N GLN A 64 -8.15 5.86 2.46
CA GLN A 64 -9.42 6.40 2.01
C GLN A 64 -10.61 5.43 2.16
N LEU A 65 -10.44 4.22 2.71
CA LEU A 65 -11.54 3.37 3.19
C LEU A 65 -11.76 3.47 4.71
N MET A 66 -10.80 3.98 5.45
CA MET A 66 -10.92 4.15 6.90
C MET A 66 -11.98 5.21 7.24
N LYS A 67 -12.56 5.07 8.44
CA LYS A 67 -13.44 6.06 9.05
C LYS A 67 -12.73 6.72 10.22
N SER A 68 -12.91 8.02 10.37
CA SER A 68 -12.46 8.69 11.59
C SER A 68 -13.36 8.30 12.77
N ASP A 69 -12.83 8.29 13.98
CA ASP A 69 -13.60 7.95 15.20
C ASP A 69 -14.79 8.90 15.43
N LEU A 70 -14.66 10.15 14.98
CA LEU A 70 -15.70 11.18 15.09
C LEU A 70 -16.14 11.63 13.70
N PRO A 71 -17.46 11.65 13.39
CA PRO A 71 -17.96 12.08 12.10
C PRO A 71 -17.39 13.44 11.66
N GLN A 72 -16.84 13.49 10.45
CA GLN A 72 -16.35 14.72 9.84
C GLN A 72 -17.32 15.21 8.76
N LYS A 73 -17.37 16.54 8.58
CA LYS A 73 -18.22 17.18 7.56
C LYS A 73 -17.66 17.00 6.14
N ASP A 74 -16.35 16.88 6.02
CA ASP A 74 -15.62 16.79 4.76
C ASP A 74 -14.71 15.56 4.80
N ARG A 75 -14.72 14.77 3.72
CA ARG A 75 -13.87 13.60 3.58
C ARG A 75 -12.39 13.96 3.65
N ARG A 76 -11.99 15.14 3.14
CA ARG A 76 -10.60 15.60 3.20
C ARG A 76 -10.15 15.81 4.65
N LEU A 77 -10.99 16.43 5.46
CA LEU A 77 -10.71 16.61 6.91
C LEU A 77 -10.72 15.27 7.64
N GLU A 78 -11.54 14.32 7.20
CA GLU A 78 -11.56 12.96 7.74
C GLU A 78 -10.23 12.25 7.53
N VAL A 79 -9.70 12.28 6.31
CA VAL A 79 -8.41 11.64 6.00
C VAL A 79 -7.25 12.36 6.71
N GLU A 80 -7.31 13.69 6.83
CA GLU A 80 -6.34 14.46 7.62
C GLU A 80 -6.33 14.05 9.09
N LYS A 81 -7.52 13.89 9.69
CA LYS A 81 -7.64 13.39 11.05
C LYS A 81 -7.10 11.96 11.19
N ILE A 82 -7.47 11.05 10.28
CA ILE A 82 -6.98 9.67 10.27
C ILE A 82 -5.45 9.65 10.19
N SER A 83 -4.85 10.40 9.26
CA SER A 83 -3.40 10.53 9.11
C SER A 83 -2.72 10.99 10.39
N ARG A 84 -3.27 12.03 11.03
CA ARG A 84 -2.76 12.56 12.30
C ARG A 84 -2.83 11.52 13.41
N ASP A 85 -3.97 10.85 13.55
CA ASP A 85 -4.21 9.85 14.59
C ASP A 85 -3.28 8.65 14.42
N LEU A 86 -3.09 8.16 13.20
CA LEU A 86 -2.11 7.10 12.88
C LEU A 86 -0.69 7.53 13.26
N LYS A 87 -0.30 8.77 12.99
CA LYS A 87 1.02 9.28 13.37
C LYS A 87 1.22 9.31 14.89
N ILE A 88 0.17 9.66 15.64
CA ILE A 88 0.17 9.64 17.10
C ILE A 88 0.29 8.20 17.60
N ILE A 89 -0.51 7.28 17.08
CA ILE A 89 -0.49 5.85 17.44
C ILE A 89 0.92 5.28 17.23
N ALA A 90 1.52 5.48 16.06
CA ALA A 90 2.87 5.01 15.77
C ALA A 90 3.92 5.51 16.77
N LYS A 91 3.78 6.76 17.23
CA LYS A 91 4.68 7.34 18.27
C LYS A 91 4.43 6.75 19.64
N GLU A 92 3.18 6.50 20.01
CA GLU A 92 2.80 6.00 21.33
C GLU A 92 3.10 4.52 21.50
N THR A 93 2.94 3.71 20.45
CA THR A 93 3.14 2.26 20.51
C THR A 93 4.52 1.82 20.00
N GLY A 94 5.26 2.72 19.35
CA GLY A 94 6.55 2.41 18.72
C GLY A 94 6.43 1.53 17.46
N CYS A 95 5.23 1.35 16.91
CA CYS A 95 5.02 0.52 15.72
C CYS A 95 5.34 1.26 14.41
N LEU A 96 5.68 0.49 13.37
CA LEU A 96 5.80 1.02 12.01
C LEU A 96 4.46 0.90 11.30
N ILE A 97 3.87 2.03 10.90
CA ILE A 97 2.63 2.04 10.12
C ILE A 97 2.96 2.35 8.67
N ILE A 98 2.61 1.42 7.77
CA ILE A 98 2.66 1.60 6.32
C ILE A 98 1.21 1.67 5.84
N ALA A 99 0.84 2.79 5.23
CA ALA A 99 -0.52 2.99 4.75
C ALA A 99 -0.52 3.27 3.25
N LEU A 100 -1.35 2.53 2.52
CA LEU A 100 -1.60 2.80 1.11
C LEU A 100 -2.53 4.01 0.99
N SER A 101 -2.25 4.88 0.04
CA SER A 101 -3.05 6.06 -0.27
C SER A 101 -3.29 6.14 -1.77
N GLN A 102 -4.55 6.36 -2.14
CA GLN A 102 -4.88 6.69 -3.52
C GLN A 102 -4.53 8.14 -3.84
N LEU A 103 -4.03 8.38 -5.05
CA LEU A 103 -3.73 9.71 -5.55
C LEU A 103 -4.96 10.33 -6.22
N SER A 104 -4.95 11.66 -6.33
CA SER A 104 -5.91 12.36 -7.18
C SER A 104 -5.85 11.86 -8.63
N ARG A 105 -7.01 11.82 -9.31
CA ARG A 105 -7.07 11.56 -10.75
C ARG A 105 -6.45 12.68 -11.59
N GLY A 106 -6.14 13.84 -11.00
CA GLY A 106 -5.43 14.93 -11.68
C GLY A 106 -4.08 14.52 -12.25
N VAL A 107 -3.42 13.48 -11.69
CA VAL A 107 -2.20 12.91 -12.28
C VAL A 107 -2.43 12.47 -13.73
N GLU A 108 -3.64 12.00 -14.07
CA GLU A 108 -3.98 11.44 -15.36
C GLU A 108 -4.21 12.46 -16.47
N SER A 109 -4.35 13.74 -16.15
CA SER A 109 -4.51 14.79 -17.15
C SER A 109 -3.19 15.48 -17.52
N ARG A 110 -2.11 15.22 -16.77
CA ARG A 110 -0.79 15.79 -17.02
C ARG A 110 -0.09 15.11 -18.19
N GLN A 111 0.84 15.81 -18.84
CA GLN A 111 1.70 15.20 -19.86
C GLN A 111 2.66 14.20 -19.21
N ASP A 112 3.34 14.63 -18.14
CA ASP A 112 4.11 13.74 -17.28
C ASP A 112 3.20 13.14 -16.21
N LYS A 113 3.06 11.82 -16.26
CA LYS A 113 2.20 11.01 -15.39
C LYS A 113 2.90 10.56 -14.10
N ARG A 114 4.15 10.97 -13.87
CA ARG A 114 4.84 10.73 -12.60
C ARG A 114 4.09 11.43 -11.45
N PRO A 115 3.71 10.67 -10.40
CA PRO A 115 3.10 11.25 -9.21
C PRO A 115 3.98 12.29 -8.54
N MET A 116 3.36 13.30 -7.96
CA MET A 116 4.00 14.36 -7.20
C MET A 116 3.31 14.54 -5.85
N MET A 117 4.01 15.15 -4.90
CA MET A 117 3.47 15.47 -3.56
C MET A 117 2.14 16.23 -3.61
N SER A 118 1.95 17.11 -4.60
CA SER A 118 0.68 17.81 -4.82
C SER A 118 -0.51 16.89 -5.09
N ASP A 119 -0.29 15.69 -5.63
CA ASP A 119 -1.36 14.73 -5.91
C ASP A 119 -1.91 14.08 -4.62
N LEU A 120 -1.16 14.18 -3.51
CA LEU A 120 -1.61 13.83 -2.16
C LEU A 120 -2.37 14.99 -1.48
N ARG A 121 -2.30 16.21 -2.01
CA ARG A 121 -2.89 17.41 -1.37
C ARG A 121 -4.41 17.32 -1.28
N GLU A 122 -5.05 16.64 -2.23
CA GLU A 122 -6.49 16.35 -2.17
C GLU A 122 -6.86 15.35 -1.05
N ALA A 123 -5.88 14.65 -0.49
CA ALA A 123 -6.06 13.66 0.57
C ALA A 123 -5.84 14.20 2.00
N GLY A 124 -5.68 15.52 2.17
CA GLY A 124 -5.77 16.18 3.49
C GLY A 124 -4.59 15.91 4.43
N GLY A 125 -3.55 16.77 4.41
CA GLY A 125 -2.51 16.81 5.45
C GLY A 125 -1.54 15.62 5.55
N ILE A 126 -1.78 14.51 4.82
CA ILE A 126 -0.91 13.32 4.80
C ILE A 126 0.55 13.69 4.57
N GLU A 127 0.79 14.63 3.64
CA GLU A 127 2.12 15.15 3.34
C GLU A 127 2.86 15.62 4.58
N GLN A 128 2.21 16.29 5.53
CA GLN A 128 2.87 16.85 6.70
C GLN A 128 3.19 15.77 7.74
N ASP A 129 2.28 14.82 7.91
CA ASP A 129 2.32 13.80 8.96
C ASP A 129 3.30 12.69 8.66
N ALA A 130 3.30 12.20 7.43
CA ALA A 130 4.14 11.10 7.00
C ALA A 130 5.62 11.41 7.26
N ASN A 131 6.34 10.41 7.78
CA ASN A 131 7.81 10.45 7.87
C ASN A 131 8.45 10.22 6.50
N MET A 132 7.94 9.24 5.77
CA MET A 132 8.39 8.90 4.43
C MET A 132 7.17 8.79 3.50
N ILE A 133 7.36 9.17 2.24
CA ILE A 133 6.35 9.01 1.19
C ILE A 133 7.02 8.37 0.00
N PHE A 134 6.44 7.26 -0.44
CA PHE A 134 6.85 6.52 -1.61
C PHE A 134 5.76 6.63 -2.67
N MET A 135 6.18 6.92 -3.90
CA MET A 135 5.29 7.00 -5.05
C MET A 135 5.73 5.99 -6.10
N LEU A 136 4.79 5.16 -6.53
CA LEU A 136 5.03 4.16 -7.56
C LEU A 136 4.60 4.72 -8.91
N TYR A 137 5.48 4.60 -9.90
CA TYR A 137 5.19 4.93 -11.28
C TYR A 137 5.59 3.77 -12.19
N ARG A 138 4.74 3.51 -13.21
CA ARG A 138 4.94 2.45 -14.19
C ARG A 138 4.77 3.03 -15.58
N ASP A 139 5.85 3.17 -16.31
CA ASP A 139 5.85 3.90 -17.59
C ASP A 139 5.06 3.17 -18.68
N ASP A 140 5.24 1.85 -18.79
CA ASP A 140 4.56 1.00 -19.78
C ASP A 140 3.04 0.91 -19.61
N TYR A 141 2.48 1.44 -18.52
CA TYR A 141 1.03 1.60 -18.36
C TYR A 141 0.48 2.80 -19.13
N TYR A 142 1.30 3.85 -19.25
CA TYR A 142 0.94 5.10 -19.90
C TYR A 142 1.44 5.17 -21.35
N ASN A 143 2.57 4.51 -21.62
CA ASN A 143 3.16 4.45 -22.94
C ASN A 143 2.87 3.11 -23.64
N ARG A 144 2.00 3.14 -24.65
CA ARG A 144 1.60 1.94 -25.41
C ARG A 144 2.75 1.31 -26.19
N GLU A 145 3.75 2.09 -26.60
CA GLU A 145 4.91 1.57 -27.34
C GLU A 145 5.80 0.68 -26.45
N LEU A 146 5.82 0.94 -25.14
CA LEU A 146 6.53 0.13 -24.14
C LEU A 146 5.65 -1.02 -23.61
N ALA A 147 4.33 -0.95 -23.79
CA ALA A 147 3.39 -1.96 -23.29
C ALA A 147 3.46 -3.30 -24.04
N ASP A 148 3.96 -3.29 -25.28
CA ASP A 148 4.03 -4.44 -26.21
C ASP A 148 5.28 -5.32 -26.01
N ASP A 149 5.98 -5.20 -24.88
CA ASP A 149 7.02 -6.17 -24.53
C ASP A 149 6.41 -7.51 -24.07
N ASP A 150 6.56 -8.54 -24.91
CA ASP A 150 6.04 -9.91 -24.74
C ASP A 150 6.66 -10.64 -23.52
N THR A 151 7.67 -10.03 -22.87
CA THR A 151 8.27 -10.57 -21.63
C THR A 151 7.28 -10.59 -20.46
N GLY A 152 6.27 -9.70 -20.45
CA GLY A 152 5.37 -9.50 -19.33
C GLY A 152 6.02 -8.83 -18.11
N LYS A 153 7.16 -8.16 -18.31
CA LYS A 153 7.85 -7.33 -17.31
C LYS A 153 7.47 -5.85 -17.51
N SER A 154 7.74 -5.05 -16.48
CA SER A 154 7.64 -3.59 -16.47
C SER A 154 8.78 -3.01 -15.65
N ASP A 155 9.32 -1.88 -16.08
CA ASP A 155 10.14 -1.05 -15.20
C ASP A 155 9.24 -0.19 -14.32
N ILE A 156 9.53 -0.18 -13.02
CA ILE A 156 8.83 0.60 -12.00
C ILE A 156 9.80 1.58 -11.38
N GLU A 157 9.38 2.83 -11.30
CA GLU A 157 10.05 3.85 -10.50
C GLU A 157 9.38 3.91 -9.12
N LEU A 158 10.15 3.61 -8.07
CA LEU A 158 9.80 3.88 -6.69
C LEU A 158 10.46 5.20 -6.27
N ASN A 159 9.70 6.28 -6.36
CA ASN A 159 10.15 7.61 -5.96
C ASN A 159 9.95 7.84 -4.45
N VAL A 160 11.05 7.98 -3.71
CA VAL A 160 11.08 8.46 -2.33
C VAL A 160 10.86 9.97 -2.33
N ALA A 161 9.60 10.38 -2.49
CA ALA A 161 9.20 11.79 -2.62
C ALA A 161 9.38 12.59 -1.33
N LYS A 162 9.40 11.91 -0.17
CA LYS A 162 9.69 12.52 1.13
C LYS A 162 10.45 11.53 2.01
N ASN A 163 11.46 12.03 2.71
CA ASN A 163 12.17 11.32 3.76
C ASN A 163 12.60 12.32 4.84
N LYS A 164 12.06 12.24 6.06
CA LYS A 164 12.40 13.20 7.14
C LYS A 164 13.83 13.04 7.65
N ASP A 165 14.38 11.82 7.58
CA ASP A 165 15.63 11.44 8.24
C ASP A 165 16.70 10.97 7.23
N GLY A 166 16.55 11.32 5.95
CA GLY A 166 17.47 10.90 4.90
C GLY A 166 17.17 11.51 3.54
N GLU A 167 17.79 10.95 2.51
CA GLU A 167 17.70 11.46 1.14
C GLU A 167 16.41 11.01 0.44
N THR A 168 16.00 11.83 -0.54
CA THR A 168 14.97 11.52 -1.53
C THR A 168 15.64 11.02 -2.81
N GLY A 169 14.94 10.22 -3.61
CA GLY A 169 15.48 9.72 -4.87
C GLY A 169 14.55 8.72 -5.53
N VAL A 170 14.94 8.24 -6.71
CA VAL A 170 14.20 7.22 -7.45
C VAL A 170 14.97 5.92 -7.40
N VAL A 171 14.27 4.84 -7.03
CA VAL A 171 14.78 3.47 -7.11
C VAL A 171 14.06 2.78 -8.24
N GLU A 172 14.81 2.21 -9.18
CA GLU A 172 14.27 1.42 -10.28
C GLU A 172 14.05 -0.03 -9.81
N LEU A 173 12.92 -0.62 -10.19
CA LEU A 173 12.52 -1.99 -9.86
C LEU A 173 11.98 -2.67 -11.11
N GLU A 174 12.26 -3.96 -11.29
CA GLU A 174 11.59 -4.78 -12.28
C GLU A 174 10.28 -5.36 -11.69
N PHE A 175 9.17 -5.25 -12.40
CA PHE A 175 7.88 -5.80 -12.01
C PHE A 175 7.38 -6.84 -13.01
N TYR A 176 7.22 -8.08 -12.55
CA TYR A 176 6.68 -9.15 -13.37
C TYR A 176 5.15 -9.20 -13.26
N LYS A 177 4.46 -8.71 -14.30
CA LYS A 177 2.99 -8.51 -14.34
C LYS A 177 2.21 -9.79 -14.04
N LYS A 178 2.68 -10.92 -14.56
CA LYS A 178 1.98 -12.23 -14.47
C LYS A 178 1.89 -12.76 -13.04
N THR A 179 2.89 -12.48 -12.20
CA THR A 179 2.93 -12.92 -10.80
C THR A 179 2.79 -11.77 -9.79
N GLN A 180 2.75 -10.53 -10.26
CA GLN A 180 2.73 -9.32 -9.43
C GLN A 180 3.90 -9.26 -8.44
N ARG A 181 5.11 -9.55 -8.92
CA ARG A 181 6.33 -9.57 -8.09
C ARG A 181 7.30 -8.48 -8.53
N PHE A 182 7.90 -7.82 -7.54
CA PHE A 182 8.98 -6.87 -7.73
C PHE A 182 10.33 -7.56 -7.55
N TYR A 183 11.31 -7.13 -8.34
CA TYR A 183 12.71 -7.53 -8.30
C TYR A 183 13.59 -6.27 -8.30
N SER A 184 14.74 -6.35 -7.66
CA SER A 184 15.79 -5.33 -7.62
C SER A 184 17.05 -5.80 -8.32
#